data_AF-A0A7K1GR54-F1
#
_entry.id   AF-A0A7K1GR54-F1
#
_cell.length_a   1.000
_cell.length_b   1.000
_cell.length_c   1.000
_cell.angle_alpha   90.00
_cell.angle_beta   90.00
_cell.angle_gamma   90.00
#
_symmetry.space_group_name_H-M   'P 1'
#
loop_
_entity.id
_entity.type
_entity.pdbx_description
1 polymer ?
#
loop_
_entity_poly.entity_id
_entity_poly.type
_entity_poly.pdbx_seq_one_letter_code
_entity_poly.pdbx_strand_id
1 'polypeptide(L)'
;RRTQTHQLCRELKIEVVEDPTNTDPKFQRNRIRHELIPLMDAISQRDVAAILDRQADLFREDSMLLDDLAKKIDVTDAKLLAAAPIALARRAIRQWLTEIYPPDAATVERVLDVARGTTLACEIGSNREVRRSQQRLQIFTN
;
A
#
# COMPACT_ATOMS: atom_id res chain seq x y z
N ARG A 1 -24.22 1.34 -2.91
CA ARG A 1 -23.79 2.72 -3.28
C ARG A 1 -24.60 3.76 -2.51
N ARG A 2 -24.05 4.97 -2.29
CA ARG A 2 -24.74 6.05 -1.52
C ARG A 2 -26.14 6.37 -2.05
N THR A 3 -26.32 6.42 -3.38
CA THR A 3 -27.62 6.66 -4.02
C THR A 3 -28.67 5.61 -3.66
N GLN A 4 -28.29 4.33 -3.68
CA GLN A 4 -29.16 3.21 -3.27
C GLN A 4 -29.52 3.31 -1.78
N THR A 5 -28.57 3.68 -0.93
CA THR A 5 -28.83 3.89 0.50
C THR A 5 -29.82 5.03 0.72
N HIS A 6 -29.65 6.18 0.06
CA HIS A 6 -30.62 7.28 0.16
C HIS A 6 -32.00 6.90 -0.38
N GLN A 7 -32.06 6.14 -1.48
CA GLN A 7 -33.31 5.63 -2.02
C GLN A 7 -34.02 4.72 -1.01
N LEU A 8 -33.30 3.76 -0.41
CA LEU A 8 -33.84 2.88 0.61
C LEU A 8 -34.32 3.64 1.85
N CYS A 9 -33.55 4.63 2.33
CA CYS A 9 -33.98 5.49 3.45
C CYS A 9 -35.28 6.24 3.13
N ARG A 10 -35.44 6.74 1.89
CA ARG A 10 -36.69 7.38 1.44
C ARG A 10 -37.85 6.40 1.40
N GLU A 11 -37.65 5.20 0.88
CA GLU A 11 -38.66 4.13 0.82
C GLU A 11 -39.10 3.70 2.23
N LEU A 12 -38.16 3.62 3.17
CA LEU A 12 -38.40 3.26 4.57
C LEU A 12 -38.82 4.44 5.46
N LYS A 13 -38.93 5.66 4.90
CA LYS A 13 -39.25 6.90 5.64
C LYS A 13 -38.32 7.16 6.84
N ILE A 14 -37.05 6.79 6.71
CA ILE A 14 -36.03 7.06 7.71
C ILE A 14 -35.56 8.51 7.53
N GLU A 15 -35.64 9.30 8.61
CA GLU A 15 -35.07 10.66 8.62
C GLU A 15 -33.54 10.58 8.59
N VAL A 16 -32.93 11.19 7.57
CA VAL A 16 -31.47 11.18 7.38
C VAL A 16 -30.91 12.52 7.82
N VAL A 17 -29.94 12.49 8.73
CA VAL A 17 -29.17 13.68 9.13
C VAL A 17 -28.05 13.91 8.11
N GLU A 18 -27.99 15.12 7.54
CA GLU A 18 -26.86 15.54 6.69
C GLU A 18 -25.78 16.21 7.54
N ASP A 19 -24.64 15.54 7.69
CA ASP A 19 -23.46 16.12 8.34
C ASP A 19 -22.81 17.19 7.42
N PRO A 20 -22.70 18.47 7.87
CA PRO A 20 -22.09 19.56 7.09
C PRO A 20 -20.64 19.27 6.66
N THR A 21 -19.92 18.40 7.35
CA THR A 21 -18.55 18.03 7.01
C THR A 21 -18.45 17.17 5.74
N ASN A 22 -19.57 16.66 5.20
CA ASN A 22 -19.59 15.85 3.98
C ASN A 22 -19.38 16.64 2.68
N THR A 23 -19.53 17.97 2.74
CA THR A 23 -19.34 18.88 1.60
C THR A 23 -18.19 19.87 1.80
N ASP A 24 -17.57 19.87 2.98
CA ASP A 24 -16.46 20.78 3.30
C ASP A 24 -15.21 20.46 2.46
N PRO A 25 -14.73 21.40 1.61
CA PRO A 25 -13.60 21.17 0.71
C PRO A 25 -12.25 21.09 1.44
N LYS A 26 -12.17 21.44 2.74
CA LYS A 26 -10.92 21.26 3.50
C LYS A 26 -10.50 19.80 3.60
N PHE A 27 -11.45 18.87 3.48
CA PHE A 27 -11.17 17.44 3.49
C PHE A 27 -10.94 16.94 2.06
N GLN A 28 -9.72 16.45 1.79
CA GLN A 28 -9.32 15.92 0.47
C GLN A 28 -10.30 14.86 -0.05
N ARG A 29 -10.85 14.01 0.83
CA ARG A 29 -11.85 12.99 0.46
C ARG A 29 -13.10 13.58 -0.21
N ASN A 30 -13.53 14.77 0.21
CA ASN A 30 -14.73 15.42 -0.34
C ASN A 30 -14.42 16.02 -1.70
N ARG A 31 -13.23 16.63 -1.86
CA ARG A 31 -12.75 17.12 -3.16
C ARG A 31 -12.61 15.98 -4.17
N ILE A 32 -12.03 14.86 -3.77
CA ILE A 32 -11.96 13.66 -4.64
C ILE A 32 -13.35 13.22 -5.07
N ARG A 33 -14.30 13.13 -4.13
CA ARG A 33 -15.67 12.68 -4.37
C ARG A 33 -16.48 13.62 -5.26
N HIS A 34 -16.37 14.93 -5.05
CA HIS A 34 -17.27 15.93 -5.65
C HIS A 34 -16.63 16.66 -6.85
N GLU A 35 -15.31 16.66 -6.98
CA GLU A 35 -14.59 17.30 -8.09
C GLU A 35 -13.94 16.27 -9.03
N LEU A 36 -13.07 15.41 -8.50
CA LEU A 36 -12.22 14.54 -9.34
C LEU A 36 -13.00 13.38 -9.97
N ILE A 37 -13.76 12.61 -9.18
CA ILE A 37 -14.52 11.46 -9.70
C ILE A 37 -15.51 11.89 -10.79
N PRO A 38 -16.34 12.95 -10.60
CA PRO A 38 -17.24 13.42 -11.65
C PRO A 38 -16.51 13.85 -12.93
N LEU A 39 -15.34 14.47 -12.82
CA LEU A 39 -14.52 14.85 -13.98
C LEU A 39 -14.01 13.62 -14.73
N MET A 40 -13.54 12.59 -14.01
CA MET A 40 -13.11 11.33 -14.62
C MET A 40 -14.26 10.61 -15.32
N ASP A 41 -15.46 10.60 -14.72
CA ASP A 41 -16.66 10.02 -15.31
C ASP A 41 -17.05 10.77 -16.60
N ALA A 42 -17.01 12.11 -16.58
CA ALA A 42 -17.32 12.94 -17.73
C ALA A 42 -16.33 12.76 -18.89
N ILE A 43 -15.04 12.62 -18.62
CA ILE A 43 -14.03 12.40 -19.67
C ILE A 43 -14.11 10.98 -20.21
N SER A 44 -14.23 9.98 -19.34
CA SER A 44 -14.19 8.56 -19.73
C SER A 44 -15.53 8.02 -20.23
N GLN A 45 -16.63 8.74 -20.00
CA GLN A 45 -18.00 8.32 -20.27
C GLN A 45 -18.35 6.98 -19.59
N ARG A 46 -17.84 6.78 -18.38
CA ARG A 46 -17.99 5.55 -17.56
C ARG A 46 -18.15 5.92 -16.09
N ASP A 47 -18.72 5.01 -15.31
CA ASP A 47 -18.68 5.09 -13.84
C ASP A 47 -17.34 4.54 -13.35
N VAL A 48 -16.36 5.43 -13.18
CA VAL A 48 -14.98 5.08 -12.81
C VAL A 48 -14.94 4.49 -11.41
N ALA A 49 -15.73 5.04 -10.47
CA ALA A 49 -15.79 4.52 -9.11
C ALA A 49 -16.23 3.05 -9.09
N ALA A 50 -17.24 2.67 -9.87
CA ALA A 50 -17.69 1.28 -9.98
C ALA A 50 -16.69 0.35 -10.69
N ILE A 51 -15.91 0.87 -11.63
CA ILE A 51 -14.84 0.10 -12.26
C ILE A 51 -13.74 -0.17 -11.23
N LEU A 52 -13.30 0.88 -10.50
CA LEU A 52 -12.28 0.76 -9.46
C LEU A 52 -12.72 -0.18 -8.34
N ASP A 53 -14.00 -0.11 -7.91
CA ASP A 53 -14.57 -0.98 -6.89
C ASP A 53 -14.46 -2.47 -7.28
N ARG A 54 -14.84 -2.82 -8.52
CA ARG A 54 -14.70 -4.20 -9.03
C ARG A 54 -13.24 -4.67 -9.12
N GLN A 55 -12.32 -3.77 -9.43
CA GLN A 55 -10.88 -4.10 -9.47
C GLN A 55 -10.27 -4.18 -8.07
N ALA A 56 -10.81 -3.44 -7.10
CA ALA A 56 -10.28 -3.39 -5.74
C ALA A 56 -10.35 -4.76 -5.06
N ASP A 57 -11.41 -5.54 -5.29
CA ASP A 57 -11.53 -6.88 -4.73
C ASP A 57 -10.51 -7.85 -5.35
N LEU A 58 -10.33 -7.82 -6.68
CA LEU A 58 -9.30 -8.62 -7.35
C LEU A 58 -7.89 -8.26 -6.85
N PHE A 59 -7.56 -6.96 -6.78
CA PHE A 59 -6.27 -6.52 -6.27
C PHE A 59 -6.05 -6.82 -4.79
N ARG A 60 -7.13 -6.89 -4.00
CA ARG A 60 -7.06 -7.30 -2.59
C ARG A 60 -6.64 -8.76 -2.49
N GLU A 61 -7.29 -9.65 -3.23
CA GLU A 61 -6.95 -11.07 -3.27
C GLU A 61 -5.51 -11.29 -3.76
N ASP A 62 -5.13 -10.64 -4.86
CA ASP A 62 -3.77 -10.69 -5.39
C ASP A 62 -2.74 -10.18 -4.36
N SER A 63 -3.02 -9.06 -3.71
CA SER A 63 -2.10 -8.52 -2.70
C SER A 63 -1.98 -9.45 -1.50
N MET A 64 -3.08 -10.03 -1.02
CA MET A 64 -3.05 -10.99 0.10
C MET A 64 -2.19 -12.21 -0.24
N LEU A 65 -2.37 -12.79 -1.43
CA LEU A 65 -1.55 -13.91 -1.90
C LEU A 65 -0.07 -13.51 -1.97
N LEU A 66 0.25 -12.38 -2.58
CA LEU A 66 1.63 -11.91 -2.70
C LEU A 66 2.26 -11.63 -1.32
N ASP A 67 1.48 -11.12 -0.38
CA ASP A 67 1.93 -10.89 0.99
C ASP A 67 2.20 -12.20 1.73
N ASP A 68 1.37 -13.22 1.54
CA ASP A 68 1.57 -14.56 2.13
C ASP A 68 2.74 -15.32 1.50
N LEU A 69 2.98 -15.15 0.20
CA LEU A 69 4.18 -15.65 -0.46
C LEU A 69 5.44 -14.93 0.02
N ALA A 70 5.37 -13.61 0.20
CA ALA A 70 6.49 -12.82 0.71
C ALA A 70 6.89 -13.21 2.14
N LYS A 71 5.93 -13.54 3.02
CA LYS A 71 6.21 -14.03 4.38
C LYS A 71 7.04 -15.32 4.43
N LYS A 72 7.06 -16.11 3.36
CA LYS A 72 7.85 -17.34 3.26
C LYS A 72 9.33 -17.09 2.95
N ILE A 73 9.68 -15.87 2.53
CA ILE A 73 11.05 -15.47 2.24
C ILE A 73 11.72 -15.11 3.57
N ASP A 74 12.78 -15.83 3.93
CA ASP A 74 13.67 -15.37 4.98
C ASP A 74 14.48 -14.16 4.49
N VAL A 75 14.00 -12.96 4.82
CA VAL A 75 14.63 -11.68 4.45
C VAL A 75 16.05 -11.57 5.02
N THR A 76 16.34 -12.27 6.12
CA THR A 76 17.67 -12.23 6.73
C THR A 76 18.69 -13.12 6.01
N ASP A 77 18.28 -14.01 5.10
CA ASP A 77 19.19 -14.72 4.19
C ASP A 77 19.39 -13.90 2.91
N ALA A 78 20.59 -13.33 2.77
CA ALA A 78 20.90 -12.43 1.66
C ALA A 78 20.84 -13.12 0.30
N LYS A 79 21.20 -14.41 0.21
CA LYS A 79 21.16 -15.15 -1.06
C LYS A 79 19.73 -15.47 -1.46
N LEU A 80 18.93 -15.94 -0.50
CA LEU A 80 17.52 -16.25 -0.74
C LEU A 80 16.76 -14.98 -1.15
N LEU A 81 16.98 -13.88 -0.44
CA LEU A 81 16.36 -12.59 -0.77
C LEU A 81 16.79 -12.07 -2.14
N ALA A 82 18.08 -12.17 -2.49
CA ALA A 82 18.59 -11.71 -3.79
C ALA A 82 18.11 -12.58 -4.97
N ALA A 83 17.84 -13.87 -4.74
CA ALA A 83 17.34 -14.81 -5.75
C ALA A 83 15.82 -14.80 -5.90
N ALA A 84 15.08 -14.25 -4.94
CA ALA A 84 13.63 -14.22 -4.97
C ALA A 84 13.08 -13.34 -6.10
N PRO A 85 11.88 -13.64 -6.64
CA PRO A 85 11.20 -12.76 -7.57
C PRO A 85 11.08 -11.34 -6.99
N ILE A 86 11.45 -10.32 -7.79
CA ILE A 86 11.63 -8.95 -7.31
C ILE A 86 10.40 -8.39 -6.59
N ALA A 87 9.19 -8.73 -7.04
CA ALA A 87 7.95 -8.32 -6.40
C ALA A 87 7.82 -8.88 -4.97
N LEU A 88 8.22 -10.14 -4.75
CA LEU A 88 8.17 -10.78 -3.43
C LEU A 88 9.32 -10.29 -2.54
N ALA A 89 10.53 -10.11 -3.08
CA ALA A 89 11.67 -9.59 -2.33
C ALA A 89 11.37 -8.18 -1.77
N ARG A 90 10.81 -7.29 -2.60
CA ARG A 90 10.37 -5.95 -2.18
C ARG A 90 9.31 -5.99 -1.09
N ARG A 91 8.30 -6.85 -1.25
CA ARG A 91 7.23 -7.01 -0.24
C ARG A 91 7.78 -7.55 1.07
N ALA A 92 8.65 -8.56 1.02
CA ALA A 92 9.25 -9.16 2.21
C ALA A 92 10.09 -8.13 2.98
N ILE A 93 10.90 -7.32 2.29
CA ILE A 93 11.65 -6.21 2.92
C ILE A 93 10.71 -5.17 3.52
N ARG A 94 9.66 -4.77 2.80
CA ARG A 94 8.68 -3.81 3.34
C ARG A 94 8.05 -4.37 4.62
N GLN A 95 7.61 -5.61 4.62
CA GLN A 95 7.03 -6.27 5.80
C GLN A 95 8.04 -6.34 6.96
N TRP A 96 9.30 -6.68 6.68
CA TRP A 96 10.36 -6.78 7.68
C TRP A 96 10.69 -5.43 8.35
N LEU A 97 10.64 -4.34 7.60
CA LEU A 97 11.01 -3.01 8.06
C LEU A 97 9.84 -2.14 8.54
N THR A 98 8.60 -2.58 8.30
CA THR A 98 7.41 -1.81 8.69
C THR A 98 7.28 -1.79 10.21
N GLU A 99 7.32 -0.59 10.79
CA GLU A 99 6.88 -0.35 12.16
C GLU A 99 5.48 0.28 12.14
N ILE A 100 5.40 1.61 12.16
CA ILE A 100 4.14 2.35 12.01
C ILE A 100 3.77 2.52 10.53
N TYR A 101 4.78 2.82 9.70
CA TYR A 101 4.62 3.02 8.26
C TYR A 101 5.64 2.16 7.51
N PRO A 102 5.27 1.63 6.33
CA PRO A 102 6.21 0.91 5.49
C PRO A 102 7.30 1.85 4.95
N PRO A 103 8.52 1.35 4.72
CA PRO A 103 9.58 2.16 4.13
C PRO A 103 9.22 2.59 2.71
N ASP A 104 9.84 3.69 2.26
CA ASP A 104 9.78 4.11 0.87
C ASP A 104 10.47 3.13 -0.07
N ALA A 105 10.18 3.24 -1.36
CA ALA A 105 10.73 2.35 -2.37
C ALA A 105 12.27 2.44 -2.47
N ALA A 106 12.84 3.64 -2.29
CA ALA A 106 14.29 3.83 -2.38
C ALA A 106 15.02 3.07 -1.27
N THR A 107 14.47 3.05 -0.06
CA THR A 107 14.99 2.32 1.10
C THR A 107 14.94 0.82 0.86
N VAL A 108 13.85 0.31 0.27
CA VAL A 108 13.72 -1.10 -0.12
C VAL A 108 14.80 -1.49 -1.15
N GLU A 109 15.04 -0.66 -2.16
CA GLU A 109 16.08 -0.94 -3.16
C GLU A 109 17.49 -0.94 -2.55
N ARG A 110 17.80 0.00 -1.63
CA ARG A 110 19.10 0.00 -0.93
C ARG A 110 19.34 -1.29 -0.15
N VAL A 111 18.30 -1.83 0.49
CA VAL A 111 18.41 -3.10 1.22
C VAL A 111 18.62 -4.29 0.27
N LEU A 112 17.98 -4.27 -0.91
CA LEU A 112 18.26 -5.26 -1.96
C LEU A 112 19.70 -5.18 -2.47
N ASP A 113 20.26 -3.99 -2.59
CA ASP A 113 21.67 -3.81 -2.99
C ASP A 113 22.63 -4.38 -1.94
N VAL A 114 22.31 -4.23 -0.65
CA VAL A 114 23.04 -4.89 0.45
C VAL A 114 22.93 -6.41 0.34
N ALA A 115 21.72 -6.94 0.08
CA ALA A 115 21.48 -8.38 -0.11
C ALA A 115 22.28 -8.95 -1.31
N ARG A 116 22.33 -8.22 -2.42
CA ARG A 116 23.10 -8.56 -3.63
C ARG A 116 24.62 -8.42 -3.41
N GLY A 117 25.04 -7.57 -2.47
CA GLY A 117 26.45 -7.31 -2.19
C GLY A 117 27.05 -6.20 -3.03
N THR A 118 26.19 -5.36 -3.63
CA THR A 118 26.60 -4.12 -4.29
C THR A 118 27.14 -3.13 -3.24
N THR A 119 26.55 -3.12 -2.05
CA THR A 119 26.96 -2.32 -0.90
C THR A 119 27.03 -3.21 0.36
N LEU A 120 27.84 -2.82 1.35
CA LEU A 120 27.98 -3.59 2.61
C LEU A 120 26.88 -3.26 3.63
N ALA A 121 26.33 -2.05 3.56
CA ALA A 121 25.35 -1.53 4.50
C ALA A 121 24.50 -0.41 3.87
N CYS A 122 23.33 -0.14 4.46
CA CYS A 122 22.51 1.03 4.13
C CYS A 122 21.68 1.52 5.31
N GLU A 123 21.47 2.84 5.40
CA GLU A 123 20.58 3.48 6.38
C GLU A 123 19.10 3.31 5.98
N ILE A 124 18.26 3.00 6.98
CA ILE A 124 16.83 2.66 6.82
C ILE A 124 15.90 3.56 7.67
N GLY A 125 16.38 4.72 8.10
CA GLY A 125 15.66 5.66 8.95
C GLY A 125 15.80 5.36 10.46
N SER A 126 15.50 6.37 11.27
CA SER A 126 15.43 6.27 12.74
C SER A 126 16.74 5.80 13.39
N ASN A 127 17.90 6.23 12.87
CA ASN A 127 19.23 5.79 13.30
C ASN A 127 19.44 4.27 13.22
N ARG A 128 18.71 3.59 12.33
CA ARG A 128 18.88 2.17 12.05
C ARG A 128 19.54 1.97 10.70
N GLU A 129 20.34 0.91 10.60
CA GLU A 129 20.97 0.50 9.35
C GLU A 129 20.88 -1.01 9.17
N VAL A 130 20.82 -1.46 7.92
CA VAL A 130 20.91 -2.86 7.55
C VAL A 130 22.35 -3.12 7.08
N ARG A 131 22.99 -4.15 7.64
CA ARG A 131 24.33 -4.60 7.23
C ARG A 131 24.30 -6.07 6.83
N ARG A 132 25.17 -6.45 5.89
CA ARG A 132 25.38 -7.85 5.50
C ARG A 132 26.68 -8.42 6.09
N SER A 133 26.58 -9.54 6.79
CA SER A 133 27.72 -10.31 7.27
C SER A 133 27.44 -11.80 7.14
N GLN A 134 28.41 -12.60 6.70
CA GLN A 134 28.26 -14.06 6.54
C GLN A 134 27.00 -14.48 5.77
N GLN A 135 26.64 -13.74 4.71
CA GLN A 135 25.42 -13.96 3.91
C GLN A 135 24.10 -13.71 4.66
N ARG A 136 24.14 -13.02 5.80
CA ARG A 136 22.98 -12.68 6.60
C ARG A 136 22.80 -11.16 6.68
N LEU A 137 21.56 -10.71 6.62
CA LEU A 137 21.18 -9.31 6.88
C LEU A 137 20.81 -9.13 8.34
N GLN A 138 21.29 -8.03 8.95
CA GLN A 138 21.00 -7.67 10.33
C GLN A 138 20.71 -6.18 10.43
N ILE A 139 19.76 -5.81 11.28
CA ILE A 139 19.46 -4.41 11.63
C ILE A 139 20.31 -4.03 12.84
N PHE A 140 21.00 -2.91 12.73
CA PHE A 140 21.73 -2.28 13.82
C PHE A 140 21.06 -0.95 14.16
N THR A 141 20.99 -0.64 15.45
CA THR A 141 20.58 0.67 15.94
C THR A 141 21.84 1.37 16.47
N ASN A 142 22.10 2.58 15.98
CA ASN A 142 23.17 3.43 16.49
C ASN A 142 22.71 4.27 17.69
#